data_AF-A0A1V8YU16-F1
#
_entry.id   AF-A0A1V8YU16-F1
#
_cell.length_a   1.000
_cell.length_b   1.000
_cell.length_c   1.000
_cell.angle_alpha   90.00
_cell.angle_beta   90.00
_cell.angle_gamma   90.00
#
_symmetry.space_group_name_H-M   'P 1'
#
loop_
_entity.id
_entity.type
_entity.pdbx_description
1 polymer ?
#
loop_
_entity_poly.entity_id
_entity_poly.type
_entity_poly.pdbx_seq_one_letter_code
_entity_poly.pdbx_strand_id
1 'polypeptide(L)'
;MMLKPSIDSLLDRVNSKYSLVILASKRAHELDAKAQPTLDSFESVKSVGQALEEIEAGNVINDPHPELKRERLRMEEEERKAKKDREQQELESRIREEQNQ
;
A
#
# COMPACT_ATOMS: atom_id res chain seq x y z
N MET A 1 15.91 18.88 19.22
CA MET A 1 16.07 17.57 18.55
C MET A 1 16.01 17.85 17.05
N MET A 2 17.05 17.49 16.28
CA MET A 2 16.99 17.62 14.82
C MET A 2 15.90 16.70 14.28
N LEU A 3 15.10 17.19 13.34
CA LEU A 3 14.18 16.37 12.57
C LEU A 3 15.03 15.44 11.70
N LYS A 4 15.02 14.14 11.99
CA LYS A 4 15.45 13.11 11.06
C LYS A 4 14.20 12.51 10.39
N PRO A 5 14.30 12.08 9.12
CA PRO A 5 15.43 12.24 8.19
C PRO A 5 15.64 13.69 7.70
N SER A 6 16.80 13.99 7.09
CA SER A 6 17.08 15.32 6.54
C SER A 6 16.39 15.53 5.20
N ILE A 7 16.11 16.78 4.82
CA ILE A 7 15.48 17.06 3.52
C ILE A 7 16.39 16.66 2.35
N ASP A 8 17.70 16.82 2.49
CA ASP A 8 18.64 16.47 1.42
C ASP A 8 18.66 14.96 1.16
N SER A 9 18.67 14.12 2.22
CA SER A 9 18.63 12.66 2.06
C SER A 9 17.32 12.19 1.43
N LEU A 10 16.20 12.86 1.75
CA LEU A 10 14.91 12.57 1.14
C LEU A 10 14.85 12.97 -0.34
N LEU A 11 15.49 14.08 -0.73
CA LEU A 11 15.50 14.55 -2.12
C LEU A 11 16.41 13.71 -3.02
N ASP A 12 17.42 13.03 -2.47
CA ASP A 12 18.19 12.01 -3.18
C ASP A 12 17.33 10.78 -3.56
N ARG A 13 16.28 10.50 -2.78
CA ARG A 13 15.30 9.42 -3.04
C ARG A 13 14.15 9.87 -3.94
N VAL A 14 13.66 11.09 -3.72
CA VAL A 14 12.52 11.67 -4.43
C VAL A 14 12.92 13.03 -4.99
N ASN A 15 13.13 13.08 -6.29
CA ASN A 15 13.67 14.23 -7.04
C ASN A 15 12.86 15.55 -6.98
N SER A 16 11.76 15.62 -6.23
CA SER A 16 10.90 16.80 -6.13
C SER A 16 10.32 16.94 -4.73
N LYS A 17 10.44 18.15 -4.16
CA LYS A 17 9.83 18.50 -2.86
C LYS A 17 8.33 18.26 -2.84
N TYR A 18 7.63 18.58 -3.93
CA TYR A 18 6.19 18.37 -4.03
C TYR A 18 5.84 16.88 -4.06
N SER A 19 6.58 16.10 -4.86
CA SER A 19 6.39 14.65 -4.92
C SER A 19 6.69 13.99 -3.57
N LEU A 20 7.72 14.46 -2.86
CA LEU A 20 8.06 14.00 -1.52
C LEU A 20 6.92 14.25 -0.54
N VAL A 21 6.37 15.47 -0.50
CA VAL A 21 5.23 15.80 0.38
C VAL A 21 4.01 14.93 0.06
N ILE A 22 3.69 14.74 -1.22
CA ILE A 22 2.55 13.93 -1.64
C ILE A 22 2.77 12.45 -1.26
N LEU A 23 3.96 11.91 -1.51
CA LEU A 23 4.30 10.52 -1.21
C LEU A 23 4.23 10.26 0.29
N ALA A 24 4.88 11.11 1.09
CA ALA A 24 4.84 11.02 2.56
C ALA A 24 3.41 11.14 3.11
N SER A 25 2.59 12.04 2.56
CA SER A 25 1.20 12.19 3.00
C SER A 25 0.35 10.96 2.69
N LYS A 26 0.48 10.41 1.49
CA LYS A 26 -0.23 9.17 1.11
C LYS A 26 0.18 8.01 2.01
N ARG A 27 1.48 7.84 2.21
CA ARG A 27 1.99 6.75 3.03
C ARG A 27 1.61 6.92 4.51
N ALA A 28 1.64 8.13 5.05
CA ALA A 28 1.17 8.40 6.40
C ALA A 28 -0.30 8.00 6.59
N HIS A 29 -1.18 8.29 5.61
CA HIS A 29 -2.56 7.84 5.65
C HIS A 29 -2.72 6.31 5.62
N GLU A 30 -1.87 5.60 4.86
CA GLU A 30 -1.84 4.14 4.89
C GLU A 30 -1.45 3.61 6.27
N LEU A 31 -0.41 4.18 6.89
CA LEU A 31 0.03 3.82 8.24
C LEU A 31 -1.06 4.11 9.29
N ASP A 32 -1.73 5.25 9.19
CA ASP A 32 -2.88 5.59 10.05
C ASP A 32 -4.06 4.63 9.85
N ALA A 33 -4.25 4.13 8.63
CA ALA A 33 -5.20 3.06 8.31
C ALA A 33 -4.73 1.65 8.73
N LYS A 34 -3.66 1.57 9.54
CA LYS A 34 -3.04 0.33 10.06
C LYS A 34 -2.45 -0.57 8.98
N ALA A 35 -2.00 0.01 7.85
CA ALA A 35 -1.17 -0.74 6.91
C ALA A 35 0.10 -1.23 7.61
N GLN A 36 0.60 -2.39 7.19
CA GLN A 36 1.84 -2.94 7.71
C GLN A 36 2.98 -1.93 7.45
N PRO A 37 3.72 -1.51 8.49
CA PRO A 37 4.96 -0.77 8.30
C PRO A 37 6.00 -1.64 7.59
N THR A 38 6.89 -1.00 6.85
CA THR A 38 7.98 -1.66 6.11
C THR A 38 9.29 -1.70 6.89
N LEU A 39 9.38 -0.93 7.99
CA LEU A 39 10.51 -0.91 8.91
C LEU A 39 10.09 -1.51 10.25
N ASP A 40 11.04 -2.17 10.92
CA ASP A 40 10.81 -2.80 12.23
C ASP A 40 10.77 -1.77 13.37
N SER A 41 11.44 -0.62 13.20
CA SER A 41 11.56 0.41 14.22
C SER A 41 11.58 1.81 13.60
N PHE A 42 11.01 2.77 14.31
CA PHE A 42 10.96 4.18 13.91
C PHE A 42 11.49 5.10 15.01
N GLU A 43 12.21 6.16 14.63
CA GLU A 43 12.51 7.26 15.55
C GLU A 43 11.26 8.14 15.76
N SER A 44 10.45 8.32 14.71
CA SER A 44 9.25 9.14 14.75
C SER A 44 8.04 8.38 15.32
N VAL A 45 7.30 9.07 16.18
CA VAL A 45 6.01 8.58 16.71
C VAL A 45 4.84 8.89 15.77
N LYS A 46 4.96 9.95 14.95
CA LYS A 46 3.90 10.39 14.03
C LYS A 46 4.03 9.68 12.69
N SER A 47 2.89 9.33 12.09
CA SER A 47 2.80 8.64 10.78
C SER A 47 3.55 9.35 9.66
N VAL A 48 3.52 10.69 9.61
CA VAL A 48 4.29 11.47 8.62
C VAL A 48 5.80 11.26 8.78
N GLY A 49 6.32 11.27 10.01
CA GLY A 49 7.75 11.04 10.26
C GLY A 49 8.15 9.61 9.91
N GLN A 50 7.31 8.64 10.28
CA GLN A 50 7.50 7.23 9.91
C GLN A 50 7.53 7.04 8.39
N ALA A 51 6.61 7.66 7.67
CA ALA A 51 6.60 7.64 6.21
C ALA A 51 7.88 8.23 5.60
N LEU A 52 8.42 9.31 6.17
CA LEU A 52 9.70 9.87 5.73
C LEU A 52 10.87 8.92 5.99
N GLU A 53 10.87 8.21 7.12
CA GLU A 53 11.89 7.18 7.42
C GLU A 53 11.82 6.00 6.42
N GLU A 54 10.62 5.55 6.05
CA GLU A 54 10.47 4.51 5.01
C GLU A 54 10.91 4.98 3.61
N ILE A 55 10.72 6.27 3.30
CA ILE A 55 11.21 6.87 2.06
C ILE A 55 12.74 6.96 2.08
N GLU A 56 13.37 7.39 3.18
CA GLU A 56 14.82 7.44 3.32
C GLU A 56 15.46 6.05 3.16
N ALA A 57 14.83 5.04 3.76
CA ALA A 57 15.22 3.63 3.63
C ALA A 57 15.06 3.08 2.20
N GLY A 58 14.24 3.72 1.36
CA GLY A 58 13.97 3.29 -0.01
C GLY A 58 12.90 2.20 -0.13
N ASN A 59 12.18 1.89 0.97
CA ASN A 59 11.09 0.92 0.97
C ASN A 59 9.80 1.49 0.36
N VAL A 60 9.66 2.81 0.38
CA VAL A 60 8.55 3.54 -0.21
C VAL A 60 9.08 4.44 -1.32
N ILE A 61 8.63 4.19 -2.55
CA ILE A 61 9.07 4.89 -3.75
C ILE A 61 7.90 5.44 -4.55
N ASN A 62 8.17 6.47 -5.35
CA ASN A 62 7.26 6.85 -6.42
C ASN A 62 7.44 5.89 -7.60
N ASP A 63 6.38 5.16 -7.95
CA ASP A 63 6.44 4.17 -9.03
C ASP A 63 6.68 4.87 -10.38
N PRO A 64 7.69 4.47 -11.17
CA PRO A 64 7.98 5.09 -12.46
C PRO A 64 6.89 4.83 -13.51
N HIS A 65 6.03 3.82 -13.32
CA HIS A 65 4.96 3.44 -14.25
C HIS A 65 3.62 3.29 -13.51
N PRO A 66 3.01 4.39 -13.05
CA PRO A 66 1.81 4.35 -12.23
C PRO A 66 0.60 3.73 -12.95
N GLU A 67 0.49 3.90 -14.27
CA GLU A 67 -0.62 3.34 -15.04
C GLU A 67 -0.55 1.80 -15.11
N LEU A 68 0.62 1.23 -15.39
CA LEU A 68 0.80 -0.23 -15.40
C LEU A 68 0.49 -0.85 -14.04
N LYS A 69 0.92 -0.20 -12.95
CA LYS A 69 0.60 -0.64 -11.58
C LYS A 69 -0.92 -0.65 -11.34
N ARG A 70 -1.63 0.40 -11.78
CA ARG A 70 -3.09 0.50 -11.63
C ARG A 70 -3.81 -0.57 -12.44
N GLU A 71 -3.37 -0.83 -13.66
CA GLU A 71 -3.95 -1.89 -14.52
C GLU A 71 -3.79 -3.27 -13.89
N ARG A 72 -2.58 -3.60 -13.39
CA ARG A 72 -2.35 -4.87 -12.69
C ARG A 72 -3.25 -5.04 -11.47
N LEU A 73 -3.39 -4.02 -10.63
CA LEU A 73 -4.25 -4.07 -9.44
C LEU A 73 -5.73 -4.29 -9.82
N ARG A 74 -6.22 -3.66 -10.89
CA ARG A 74 -7.59 -3.87 -11.39
C ARG A 74 -7.80 -5.31 -11.84
N MET A 75 -6.86 -5.86 -12.62
CA MET A 75 -6.93 -7.25 -13.07
C MET A 75 -6.94 -8.22 -11.89
N GLU A 76 -6.06 -8.04 -10.90
CA GLU A 76 -6.01 -8.86 -9.69
C GLU A 76 -7.32 -8.79 -8.88
N GLU A 77 -7.93 -7.59 -8.77
CA GLU A 77 -9.22 -7.41 -8.10
C GLU A 77 -10.37 -8.11 -8.84
N GLU A 78 -10.40 -8.00 -10.17
CA GLU A 78 -11.38 -8.65 -11.04
C GLU A 78 -11.25 -10.18 -10.96
N GLU A 79 -10.04 -10.73 -11.03
CA GLU A 79 -9.76 -12.15 -10.86
C GLU A 79 -10.18 -12.66 -9.49
N ARG A 80 -9.85 -11.92 -8.42
CA ARG A 80 -10.24 -12.28 -7.06
C ARG A 80 -11.76 -12.27 -6.89
N LYS A 81 -12.46 -11.31 -7.50
CA LYS A 81 -13.92 -11.24 -7.49
C LYS A 81 -14.51 -12.42 -8.26
N ALA A 82 -14.04 -12.70 -9.47
CA ALA A 82 -14.50 -13.81 -10.28
C ALA A 82 -14.27 -15.16 -9.59
N LYS A 83 -13.15 -15.33 -8.88
CA LYS A 83 -12.88 -16.54 -8.09
C LYS A 83 -13.87 -16.70 -6.94
N LYS A 84 -14.14 -15.64 -6.17
CA LYS A 84 -15.15 -15.65 -5.10
C LYS A 84 -16.54 -15.96 -5.62
N ASP A 85 -16.93 -15.38 -6.75
CA ASP A 85 -18.25 -15.60 -7.36
C ASP A 85 -18.40 -17.06 -7.82
N ARG A 86 -17.33 -17.67 -8.38
CA ARG A 86 -17.32 -19.10 -8.74
C ARG A 86 -17.41 -20.00 -7.51
N GLU A 87 -16.60 -19.73 -6.48
CA GLU A 87 -16.63 -20.48 -5.22
C GLU A 87 -18.01 -20.41 -4.56
N GLN A 88 -18.65 -19.23 -4.59
CA GLN A 88 -20.01 -19.04 -4.07
C GLN A 88 -21.03 -19.87 -4.85
N GLN A 89 -20.98 -19.87 -6.18
CA GLN A 89 -21.88 -20.66 -7.02
C GLN A 89 -21.73 -22.17 -6.79
N GLU A 90 -20.50 -22.66 -6.64
CA GLU A 90 -20.24 -24.07 -6.31
C GLU A 90 -20.75 -24.45 -4.92
N LEU A 91 -20.64 -23.56 -3.94
CA LEU A 91 -21.17 -23.79 -2.61
C LEU A 91 -22.71 -23.84 -2.62
N GLU A 92 -23.35 -22.90 -3.32
CA GLU A 92 -24.80 -22.85 -3.46
C GLU A 92 -25.37 -24.08 -4.17
N SER A 93 -24.69 -24.59 -5.21
CA SER A 93 -25.13 -25.81 -5.90
C SER A 93 -25.05 -27.03 -4.99
N ARG A 94 -23.95 -27.20 -4.23
CA ARG A 94 -23.79 -28.31 -3.28
C ARG A 94 -24.85 -28.27 -2.18
N ILE A 95 -25.13 -27.11 -1.59
CA ILE A 95 -26.18 -26.96 -0.57
C ILE A 95 -27.55 -27.32 -1.16
N ARG A 96 -27.82 -26.89 -2.40
CA ARG A 96 -29.08 -27.21 -3.07
C ARG A 96 -29.24 -28.70 -3.35
N GLU A 97 -28.15 -29.40 -3.67
CA GLU A 97 -28.16 -30.86 -3.84
C GLU A 97 -28.40 -31.58 -2.52
N GLU A 98 -27.77 -31.15 -1.41
CA GLU A 98 -27.98 -31.72 -0.07
C GLU A 98 -29.40 -31.51 0.46
N GLN A 99 -30.06 -30.38 0.16
CA GLN A 99 -31.45 -30.14 0.61
C GLN A 99 -32.51 -30.90 -0.20
N ASN A 100 -32.15 -31.44 -1.36
CA ASN A 100 -33.06 -32.21 -2.21
C ASN A 100 -32.90 -33.74 -2.07
N GLN A 101 -32.05 -34.21 -1.15
CA GLN A 101 -31.92 -35.61 -0.73
C GLN A 101 -32.64 -35.85 0.60
#